data_AF-A0A6V7YAV3-F1
#
_entry.id   AF-A0A6V7YAV3-F1
#
_cell.length_a   1.000
_cell.length_b   1.000
_cell.length_c   1.000
_cell.angle_alpha   90.00
_cell.angle_beta   90.00
_cell.angle_gamma   90.00
#
_symmetry.space_group_name_H-M   'P 1'
#
loop_
_entity.id
_entity.type
_entity.pdbx_description
1 polymer ?
#
loop_
_entity_poly.entity_id
_entity_poly.type
_entity_poly.pdbx_seq_one_letter_code
_entity_poly.pdbx_strand_id
1 'polypeptide(L)'
;DHVSEHLDRCVVRKKPEFAKAPNTNCLPVAAFVTSYARLHLYEYIEQVHQIGGVLLYCDTDSIIYVGKRNGQRVLEGEYLGQMKREIPTRRILEFIAGGPKIMATDTSTQVQD
;
A
#
# COMPACT_ATOMS: atom_id res chain seq x y z
N ASP A 1 -15.49 -25.25 -9.65
CA ASP A 1 -16.70 -24.92 -8.87
C ASP A 1 -16.44 -25.07 -7.39
N HIS A 2 -16.08 -23.98 -6.69
CA HIS A 2 -15.70 -23.98 -5.27
C HIS A 2 -16.34 -22.81 -4.51
N VAL A 3 -17.51 -22.37 -4.96
CA VAL A 3 -18.27 -21.32 -4.27
C VAL A 3 -19.30 -21.99 -3.37
N SER A 4 -19.19 -21.74 -2.07
CA SER A 4 -20.10 -22.26 -1.05
C SER A 4 -21.55 -21.80 -1.31
N GLU A 5 -22.51 -22.70 -1.10
CA GLU A 5 -23.94 -22.39 -1.14
C GLU A 5 -24.39 -21.41 -0.03
N HIS A 6 -23.53 -21.18 0.97
CA HIS A 6 -23.74 -20.22 2.06
C HIS A 6 -23.03 -18.87 1.81
N LEU A 7 -22.55 -18.60 0.59
CA LEU A 7 -21.90 -17.34 0.28
C LEU A 7 -22.93 -16.23 0.02
N ASP A 8 -23.10 -15.33 0.98
CA ASP A 8 -23.91 -14.13 0.80
C ASP A 8 -23.08 -12.94 0.30
N ARG A 9 -23.64 -12.16 -0.64
CA ARG A 9 -23.06 -10.89 -1.10
C ARG A 9 -23.83 -9.71 -0.53
N CYS A 10 -23.27 -9.09 0.50
CA CYS A 10 -23.78 -7.83 1.03
C CYS A 10 -23.19 -6.65 0.25
N VAL A 11 -24.05 -5.77 -0.29
CA VAL A 11 -23.64 -4.50 -0.88
C VAL A 11 -24.25 -3.34 -0.10
N VAL A 12 -23.50 -2.25 0.09
CA VAL A 12 -24.05 -1.02 0.65
C VAL A 12 -25.13 -0.50 -0.29
N ARG A 13 -26.34 -0.23 0.22
CA ARG A 13 -27.37 0.46 -0.56
C ARG A 13 -26.85 1.82 -0.99
N LYS A 14 -26.78 2.08 -2.30
CA LYS A 14 -26.49 3.41 -2.82
C LYS A 14 -27.54 4.36 -2.25
N LYS A 15 -27.11 5.35 -1.46
CA LYS A 15 -27.96 6.51 -1.16
C LYS A 15 -28.27 7.21 -2.49
N PRO A 16 -29.49 7.75 -2.68
CA PRO A 16 -29.81 8.54 -3.87
C PRO A 16 -28.73 9.60 -4.10
N GLU A 17 -28.39 9.81 -5.38
CA GLU A 17 -27.36 10.75 -5.82
C GLU A 17 -27.57 12.11 -5.14
N PHE A 18 -26.47 12.71 -4.67
CA PHE A 18 -26.41 13.98 -3.93
C PHE A 18 -26.83 13.91 -2.45
N ALA A 19 -26.10 13.13 -1.66
CA ALA A 19 -25.83 13.63 -0.30
C ALA A 19 -25.09 14.96 -0.44
N LYS A 20 -25.72 16.07 -0.03
CA LYS A 20 -25.08 17.40 -0.02
C LYS A 20 -23.74 17.26 0.69
N ALA A 21 -22.65 17.61 0.00
CA ALA A 21 -21.33 17.53 0.61
C ALA A 21 -21.29 18.46 1.85
N PRO A 22 -20.56 18.09 2.92
CA PRO A 22 -20.36 18.98 4.05
C PRO A 22 -19.85 20.34 3.58
N ASN A 23 -20.23 21.43 4.26
CA ASN A 23 -19.70 22.77 3.97
C ASN A 23 -18.17 22.87 4.16
N THR A 24 -17.57 21.88 4.81
CA THR A 24 -16.11 21.73 4.99
C THR A 24 -15.42 21.04 3.82
N ASN A 25 -16.16 20.50 2.84
CA ASN A 25 -15.55 19.85 1.68
C ASN A 25 -14.95 20.88 0.72
N CYS A 26 -13.67 20.69 0.36
CA CYS A 26 -12.98 21.52 -0.62
C CYS A 26 -12.37 20.62 -1.70
N LEU A 27 -13.11 20.41 -2.79
CA LEU A 27 -12.70 19.53 -3.89
C LEU A 27 -11.33 19.91 -4.50
N PRO A 28 -11.00 21.20 -4.74
CA PRO A 28 -9.67 21.55 -5.26
C PRO A 28 -8.53 21.12 -4.35
N VAL A 29 -8.67 21.29 -3.03
CA VAL A 29 -7.66 20.86 -2.05
C VAL A 29 -7.56 19.35 -2.01
N ALA A 30 -8.69 18.64 -2.02
CA ALA A 30 -8.69 17.17 -2.06
C ALA A 30 -8.00 16.63 -3.32
N ALA A 31 -8.28 17.21 -4.49
CA ALA A 31 -7.64 16.83 -5.75
C ALA A 31 -6.13 17.08 -5.72
N PHE A 32 -5.71 18.25 -5.21
CA PHE A 32 -4.30 18.60 -5.07
C PHE A 32 -3.56 17.63 -4.14
N VAL A 33 -4.05 17.45 -2.91
CA VAL A 33 -3.41 16.59 -1.90
C VAL A 33 -3.33 15.15 -2.39
N THR A 34 -4.39 14.62 -3.00
CA THR A 34 -4.38 13.24 -3.51
C THR A 34 -3.44 13.07 -4.69
N SER A 35 -3.33 14.07 -5.58
CA SER A 35 -2.40 14.02 -6.72
C SER A 35 -0.96 14.11 -6.25
N TYR A 36 -0.67 15.01 -5.31
CA TYR A 36 0.64 15.14 -4.69
C TYR A 36 1.07 13.86 -3.98
N ALA A 37 0.18 13.25 -3.18
CA ALA A 37 0.46 11.98 -2.51
C ALA A 37 0.80 10.84 -3.51
N ARG A 38 0.16 10.80 -4.68
CA ARG A 38 0.49 9.82 -5.73
C ARG A 38 1.87 10.05 -6.33
N LEU A 39 2.25 11.30 -6.59
CA LEU A 39 3.60 11.64 -7.07
C LEU A 39 4.64 11.27 -6.02
N HIS A 40 4.38 11.61 -4.75
CA HIS A 40 5.24 11.26 -3.62
C HIS A 40 5.45 9.74 -3.49
N LEU A 41 4.37 8.95 -3.59
CA LEU A 41 4.46 7.48 -3.61
C LEU A 41 5.23 6.97 -4.85
N TYR A 42 5.01 7.59 -6.00
CA TYR A 42 5.67 7.23 -7.25
C TYR A 42 7.19 7.41 -7.19
N GLU A 43 7.68 8.46 -6.53
CA GLU A 43 9.13 8.65 -6.28
C GLU A 43 9.75 7.45 -5.54
N TYR A 44 9.04 6.87 -4.56
CA TYR A 44 9.50 5.68 -3.86
C TYR A 44 9.44 4.42 -4.73
N ILE A 45 8.45 4.32 -5.63
CA ILE A 45 8.39 3.24 -6.63
C ILE A 45 9.58 3.33 -7.59
N GLU A 46 9.96 4.53 -8.02
CA GLU A 46 11.15 4.74 -8.85
C GLU A 46 12.43 4.36 -8.09
N GLN A 47 12.53 4.70 -6.80
CA GLN A 47 13.67 4.26 -5.97
C GLN A 47 13.77 2.73 -5.90
N VAL A 48 12.66 2.00 -5.76
CA VAL A 48 12.65 0.53 -5.82
C VAL A 48 13.26 0.05 -7.15
N HIS A 49 12.90 0.68 -8.26
CA HIS A 49 13.45 0.33 -9.57
C HIS A 49 14.95 0.66 -9.68
N GLN A 50 15.38 1.82 -9.20
CA GLN A 50 16.77 2.28 -9.23
C GLN A 50 17.73 1.36 -8.44
N ILE A 51 17.29 0.86 -7.28
CA ILE A 51 18.07 -0.13 -6.50
C ILE A 51 18.01 -1.54 -7.11
N GLY A 52 17.32 -1.71 -8.25
CA GLY A 52 17.11 -2.98 -8.95
C GLY A 52 16.21 -3.95 -8.19
N GLY A 53 15.26 -3.42 -7.41
CA GLY A 53 14.20 -4.20 -6.76
C GLY A 53 13.00 -4.42 -7.68
N VAL A 54 12.08 -5.27 -7.23
CA VAL A 54 10.82 -5.56 -7.90
C VAL A 54 9.66 -5.14 -7.01
N LEU A 55 8.84 -4.19 -7.47
CA LEU A 55 7.62 -3.78 -6.78
C LEU A 55 6.59 -4.93 -6.85
N LEU A 56 6.03 -5.31 -5.71
CA LEU A 56 4.98 -6.33 -5.61
C LEU A 56 3.59 -5.70 -5.40
N TYR A 57 3.52 -4.63 -4.61
CA TYR A 57 2.26 -3.99 -4.26
C TYR A 57 2.48 -2.53 -3.86
N CYS A 58 1.47 -1.69 -4.07
CA CYS A 58 1.42 -0.34 -3.53
C CYS A 58 -0.03 0.04 -3.20
N ASP A 59 -0.25 0.73 -2.08
CA ASP A 59 -1.55 1.32 -1.73
C ASP A 59 -1.34 2.61 -0.96
N THR A 60 -1.83 3.71 -1.51
CA THR A 60 -1.91 5.07 -0.95
C THR A 60 -0.60 5.67 -0.44
N ASP A 61 0.00 5.07 0.59
CA ASP A 61 1.19 5.50 1.32
C ASP A 61 2.14 4.34 1.65
N SER A 62 1.90 3.14 1.09
CA SER A 62 2.69 1.94 1.34
C SER A 62 3.17 1.27 0.05
N ILE A 63 4.34 0.62 0.14
CA ILE A 63 4.89 -0.24 -0.91
C ILE A 63 5.37 -1.56 -0.32
N ILE A 64 5.25 -2.64 -1.09
CA ILE A 64 5.86 -3.93 -0.81
C ILE A 64 6.73 -4.28 -2.02
N TYR A 65 8.00 -4.60 -1.77
CA TYR A 65 8.95 -4.88 -2.83
C TYR A 65 9.96 -5.96 -2.44
N VAL A 66 10.50 -6.64 -3.44
CA VAL A 66 11.66 -7.52 -3.31
C VAL A 66 12.91 -6.71 -3.62
N GLY A 67 13.76 -6.50 -2.62
CA GLY A 67 15.08 -5.90 -2.80
C GLY A 67 16.16 -6.95 -3.07
N LYS A 68 17.30 -6.54 -3.62
CA LYS A 68 18.47 -7.41 -3.79
C LYS A 68 19.05 -7.84 -2.43
N ARG A 69 19.54 -9.09 -2.36
CA ARG A 69 20.29 -9.60 -1.20
C ARG A 69 21.53 -8.72 -1.00
N ASN A 70 21.72 -8.21 0.21
CA ASN A 70 22.81 -7.28 0.58
C ASN A 70 22.90 -6.00 -0.29
N GLY A 71 21.86 -5.66 -1.05
CA GLY A 71 21.80 -4.45 -1.86
C GLY A 71 21.26 -3.24 -1.09
N GLN A 72 21.28 -2.09 -1.76
CA GLN A 72 20.61 -0.88 -1.27
C GLN A 72 19.11 -1.12 -1.03
N ARG A 73 18.53 -0.25 -0.21
CA ARG A 73 17.10 -0.23 0.15
C ARG A 73 16.52 1.13 -0.24
N VAL A 74 15.20 1.20 -0.33
CA VAL A 74 14.49 2.47 -0.39
C VAL A 74 14.86 3.29 0.84
N LEU A 75 14.93 4.62 0.70
CA LEU A 75 15.28 5.50 1.80
C LEU A 75 14.21 5.43 2.91
N GLU A 76 14.61 4.99 4.10
CA GLU A 76 13.77 4.93 5.30
C GLU A 76 14.07 6.14 6.21
N GLY A 77 13.09 6.60 6.99
CA GLY A 77 13.28 7.64 8.00
C GLY A 77 12.09 7.87 8.92
N GLU A 78 12.30 8.66 9.97
CA GLU A 78 11.34 8.88 11.07
C GLU A 78 10.59 10.23 10.98
N TYR A 79 10.89 11.05 9.97
CA TYR A 79 10.26 12.36 9.82
C TYR A 79 8.98 12.31 8.98
N LEU A 80 8.14 13.34 9.13
CA LEU A 80 6.89 13.48 8.38
C LEU A 80 7.16 13.39 6.86
N GLY A 81 6.41 12.51 6.19
CA GLY A 81 6.52 12.27 4.75
C GLY A 81 7.57 11.23 4.35
N GLN A 82 8.37 10.71 5.28
CA GLN A 82 9.33 9.65 4.99
C GLN A 82 8.69 8.26 5.09
N MET A 83 9.16 7.33 4.25
CA MET A 83 8.82 5.92 4.37
C MET A 83 9.49 5.33 5.62
N LYS A 84 8.74 4.56 6.40
CA LYS A 84 9.27 3.79 7.52
C LYS A 84 8.92 2.32 7.35
N ARG A 85 9.73 1.45 7.92
CA ARG A 85 9.42 0.03 7.97
C ARG A 85 8.30 -0.23 8.97
N GLU A 86 7.19 -0.78 8.48
CA GLU A 86 5.99 -1.02 9.31
C GLU A 86 6.26 -1.99 10.46
N ILE A 87 7.01 -3.07 10.20
CA ILE A 87 7.37 -4.09 11.20
C ILE A 87 8.88 -4.37 11.14
N PRO A 88 9.72 -3.58 11.83
CA PRO A 88 11.17 -3.70 11.73
C PRO A 88 11.76 -5.05 12.16
N THR A 89 11.10 -5.73 13.10
CA THR A 89 11.57 -6.98 13.70
C THR A 89 11.22 -8.23 12.89
N ARG A 90 10.47 -8.09 11.78
CA ARG A 90 10.02 -9.22 10.97
C ARG A 90 10.49 -9.13 9.53
N ARG A 91 10.52 -10.28 8.87
CA ARG A 91 10.72 -10.39 7.43
C ARG A 91 9.53 -11.08 6.80
N ILE A 92 9.07 -10.55 5.67
CA ILE A 92 8.10 -11.24 4.83
C ILE A 92 8.82 -12.40 4.15
N LEU A 93 8.34 -13.63 4.39
CA LEU A 93 8.82 -14.86 3.76
C LEU A 93 8.04 -15.15 2.49
N GLU A 94 6.72 -14.97 2.55
CA GLU A 94 5.81 -15.19 1.43
C GLU A 94 4.86 -14.00 1.27
N PHE A 95 4.52 -13.71 0.02
CA PHE A 95 3.58 -12.66 -0.35
C PHE A 95 2.62 -13.20 -1.42
N ILE A 96 1.32 -13.03 -1.19
CA ILE A 96 0.27 -13.39 -2.14
C ILE A 96 -0.61 -12.16 -2.35
N ALA A 97 -0.90 -11.83 -3.61
CA ALA A 97 -1.87 -10.79 -3.96
C ALA A 97 -2.93 -11.37 -4.90
N GLY A 98 -4.20 -11.11 -4.58
CA GLY A 98 -5.35 -11.44 -5.42
C GLY A 98 -5.83 -10.26 -6.28
N GLY A 99 -5.28 -9.06 -6.04
CA GLY A 99 -5.64 -7.83 -6.73
C GLY A 99 -5.54 -6.61 -5.81
N PRO A 100 -6.04 -5.45 -6.25
CA PRO A 100 -6.07 -4.25 -5.42
C PRO A 100 -6.79 -4.51 -4.09
N LYS A 101 -6.15 -4.15 -2.98
CA LYS A 101 -6.62 -4.30 -1.59
C LYS A 101 -6.85 -5.73 -1.12
N ILE A 102 -6.30 -6.72 -1.83
CA ILE A 102 -6.38 -8.13 -1.46
C ILE A 102 -4.96 -8.71 -1.48
N MET A 103 -4.36 -8.80 -0.29
CA MET A 103 -3.03 -9.36 -0.11
C MET A 103 -2.88 -10.09 1.23
N ALA A 104 -1.92 -11.00 1.29
CA ALA A 104 -1.51 -11.70 2.51
C ALA A 104 0.01 -11.84 2.54
N THR A 105 0.58 -11.76 3.74
CA THR A 105 2.01 -11.96 3.99
C THR A 105 2.21 -12.99 5.08
N ASP A 106 3.12 -13.93 4.83
CA ASP A 106 3.69 -14.73 5.92
C ASP A 106 4.97 -14.04 6.41
N THR A 107 5.14 -13.96 7.73
CA THR A 107 6.23 -13.23 8.34
C THR A 107 6.90 -14.04 9.45
N SER A 108 8.23 -14.01 9.48
CA SER A 108 9.02 -14.55 10.58
C SER A 108 9.80 -13.47 11.30
N THR A 109 10.13 -13.71 12.56
CA THR A 109 11.09 -12.88 13.30
C THR A 109 12.45 -13.00 12.63
N GLN A 110 13.12 -11.87 12.40
CA GLN A 110 14.51 -11.94 11.93
C GLN A 110 15.38 -12.48 13.05
N VAL A 111 15.97 -13.66 12.84
CA VAL A 111 17.07 -14.14 13.66
C VAL A 111 18.30 -13.33 13.23
N GLN A 112 18.96 -12.69 14.19
CA GLN A 112 20.26 -12.06 13.96
C GLN A 112 21.25 -13.18 13.63
N ASP A 113 21.62 -13.30 12.35
CA ASP A 113 22.84 -14.01 11.92
C ASP A 113 24.08 -13.15 12.22
#